data_AF-A0A0B2WZY1-F1
#
_entry.id   AF-A0A0B2WZY1-F1
#
_cell.length_a   1.000
_cell.length_b   1.000
_cell.length_c   1.000
_cell.angle_alpha   90.00
_cell.angle_beta   90.00
_cell.angle_gamma   90.00
#
_symmetry.space_group_name_H-M   'P 1'
#
loop_
_entity.id
_entity.type
_entity.pdbx_description
1 polymer ?
#
loop_
_entity_poly.entity_id
_entity_poly.type
_entity_poly.pdbx_seq_one_letter_code
_entity_poly.pdbx_strand_id
1 'polypeptide(L)'
;MQLTRLIVLASAALGAVAQYDNGNYEGVDVDVGMEDIPYENTEPAPVAIAYKGSHEHSPAERVYPRHRCQLLRPPVAGDIHSIKVLSNYCILYLDNFCQRRAAGYRRGRHEVRGVATQSHTIKCF
;
A
#
# COMPACT_ATOMS: atom_id res chain seq x y z
N MET A 1 -18.25 26.49 56.04
CA MET A 1 -18.80 26.61 54.67
C MET A 1 -17.62 26.74 53.71
N GLN A 2 -17.72 26.06 52.56
CA GLN A 2 -16.63 25.66 51.67
C GLN A 2 -15.85 26.82 51.04
N LEU A 3 -14.53 26.64 50.95
CA LEU A 3 -13.63 27.37 50.05
C LEU A 3 -14.12 27.23 48.60
N THR A 4 -14.40 28.35 47.95
CA THR A 4 -14.61 28.43 46.49
C THR A 4 -13.38 29.11 45.88
N ARG A 5 -12.53 28.31 45.20
CA ARG A 5 -12.43 28.17 43.73
C ARG A 5 -11.91 29.42 43.04
N LEU A 6 -10.99 29.39 42.08
CA LEU A 6 -10.00 28.43 41.57
C LEU A 6 -9.25 29.29 40.55
N ILE A 7 -7.92 29.24 40.56
CA ILE A 7 -7.03 30.01 39.70
C ILE A 7 -7.28 29.61 38.24
N VAL A 8 -7.64 30.57 37.38
CA VAL A 8 -7.71 30.37 35.93
C VAL A 8 -6.29 30.41 35.38
N LEU A 9 -5.67 29.24 35.26
CA LEU A 9 -4.40 29.06 34.55
C LEU A 9 -4.67 28.99 33.04
N ALA A 10 -4.29 30.06 32.34
CA ALA A 10 -4.20 30.11 30.89
C ALA A 10 -3.27 29.00 30.39
N SER A 11 -3.85 27.97 29.78
CA SER A 11 -3.09 26.85 29.24
C SER A 11 -2.53 27.22 27.86
N ALA A 12 -1.21 27.19 27.81
CA ALA A 12 -0.29 27.16 26.69
C ALA A 12 -0.89 26.84 25.31
N ALA A 13 -0.72 27.78 24.38
CA ALA A 13 -0.60 27.47 22.96
C ALA A 13 0.80 26.87 22.72
N LEU A 14 0.89 25.55 22.73
CA LEU A 14 2.03 24.83 22.13
C LEU A 14 1.61 24.41 20.73
N GLY A 15 2.18 25.11 19.75
CA GLY A 15 2.04 24.76 18.35
C GLY A 15 2.68 23.40 18.04
N ALA A 16 2.02 22.68 17.14
CA ALA A 16 2.51 21.63 16.25
C ALA A 16 3.43 20.55 16.87
N VAL A 17 2.84 19.40 17.20
CA VAL A 17 3.55 18.11 17.08
C VAL A 17 3.02 17.39 15.85
N ALA A 18 3.78 17.45 14.76
CA ALA A 18 3.61 16.50 13.66
C ALA A 18 4.44 15.26 14.03
N GLN A 19 3.82 14.32 14.73
CA GLN A 19 4.36 12.97 14.81
C GLN A 19 3.63 12.13 13.76
N TYR A 20 4.35 11.82 12.68
CA TYR A 20 4.00 10.74 11.77
C TYR A 20 3.97 9.46 12.60
N ASP A 21 2.78 9.00 12.94
CA ASP A 21 2.62 7.74 13.64
C ASP A 21 2.76 6.61 12.62
N ASN A 22 3.98 6.08 12.60
CA ASN A 22 4.36 4.86 11.94
C ASN A 22 3.79 3.70 12.79
N GLY A 23 2.51 3.42 12.62
CA GLY A 23 1.81 2.35 13.33
C GLY A 23 2.24 0.98 12.82
N ASN A 24 3.31 0.45 13.42
CA ASN A 24 3.65 -0.96 13.49
C ASN A 24 2.38 -1.79 13.84
N TYR A 25 1.96 -2.69 12.94
CA TYR A 25 1.20 -3.87 13.31
C TYR A 25 2.15 -5.07 13.23
N GLU A 26 2.85 -5.32 14.34
CA GLU A 26 3.45 -6.63 14.63
C GLU A 26 2.36 -7.58 15.12
N GLY A 27 2.46 -8.85 14.70
CA GLY A 27 1.78 -9.97 15.35
C GLY A 27 0.83 -10.76 14.46
N VAL A 28 1.38 -11.68 13.66
CA VAL A 28 1.13 -13.12 13.81
C VAL A 28 2.37 -13.86 13.28
N ASP A 29 3.15 -14.42 14.20
CA ASP A 29 4.21 -15.37 13.93
C ASP A 29 3.66 -16.61 13.21
N VAL A 30 4.21 -16.92 12.03
CA VAL A 30 4.26 -18.30 11.53
C VAL A 30 5.71 -18.59 11.19
N ASP A 31 6.36 -19.20 12.17
CA ASP A 31 7.72 -19.72 12.19
C ASP A 31 7.89 -20.85 11.17
N VAL A 32 8.68 -20.64 10.11
CA VAL A 32 9.49 -21.70 9.48
C VAL A 32 10.75 -21.12 8.81
N GLY A 33 11.89 -21.16 9.51
CA GLY A 33 13.23 -21.26 8.92
C GLY A 33 13.87 -19.99 8.35
N MET A 34 14.43 -19.14 9.22
CA MET A 34 15.27 -18.01 8.82
C MET A 34 16.75 -18.40 8.92
N GLU A 35 17.36 -18.78 7.79
CA GLU A 35 18.82 -18.77 7.63
C GLU A 35 19.30 -17.32 7.37
N ASP A 36 20.43 -16.97 7.98
CA ASP A 36 21.05 -15.65 8.05
C ASP A 36 20.98 -14.83 6.75
N ILE A 37 20.29 -13.69 6.77
CA ILE A 37 20.35 -12.69 5.69
C ILE A 37 20.89 -11.36 6.26
N PRO A 38 22.05 -10.88 5.78
CA PRO A 38 22.67 -9.66 6.28
C PRO A 38 21.81 -8.43 5.95
N TYR A 39 21.84 -7.51 6.91
CA TYR A 39 21.09 -6.26 7.02
C TYR A 39 21.50 -5.24 5.94
N GLU A 40 20.78 -5.20 4.82
CA GLU A 40 20.66 -3.99 3.98
C GLU A 40 19.17 -3.62 3.84
N ASN A 41 18.72 -2.78 4.77
CA ASN A 41 17.36 -2.22 4.86
C ASN A 41 17.08 -1.20 3.74
N THR A 42 17.17 -1.62 2.49
CA THR A 42 16.59 -0.86 1.38
C THR A 42 15.46 -1.71 0.83
N GLU A 43 14.21 -1.30 1.05
CA GLU A 43 13.09 -1.92 0.34
C GLU A 43 13.43 -1.96 -1.16
N PRO A 44 13.27 -3.10 -1.85
CA PRO A 44 13.54 -3.16 -3.27
C PRO A 44 12.72 -2.09 -4.00
N ALA A 45 13.25 -1.50 -5.06
CA ALA A 45 12.50 -0.50 -5.83
C ALA A 45 11.18 -1.11 -6.34
N PRO A 46 10.06 -0.37 -6.32
CA PRO A 46 8.80 -0.87 -6.83
C PRO A 46 8.87 -1.13 -8.34
N VAL A 47 8.22 -2.20 -8.78
CA VAL A 47 8.08 -2.59 -10.19
C VAL A 47 6.77 -2.13 -10.82
N ALA A 48 5.78 -1.76 -10.01
CA ALA A 48 4.58 -1.07 -10.45
C ALA A 48 3.95 -0.27 -9.31
N ILE A 49 3.01 0.60 -9.67
CA ILE A 49 2.14 1.31 -8.72
C ILE A 49 0.71 1.20 -9.24
N ALA A 50 -0.20 0.66 -8.42
CA ALA A 50 -1.63 0.59 -8.71
C ALA A 50 -2.35 1.73 -8.00
N TYR A 51 -3.33 2.34 -8.66
CA TYR A 51 -4.05 3.51 -8.14
C TYR A 51 -5.55 3.28 -8.15
N LYS A 52 -6.21 3.73 -7.08
CA LYS A 52 -7.67 3.78 -6.99
C LYS A 52 -8.30 4.77 -7.97
N GLY A 53 -7.57 5.80 -8.39
CA GLY A 53 -8.07 6.80 -9.34
C GLY A 53 -7.20 6.90 -10.58
N SER A 54 -7.64 7.74 -11.52
CA SER A 54 -6.89 8.07 -12.75
C SER A 54 -5.65 8.93 -12.48
N HIS A 55 -5.57 9.60 -11.32
CA HIS A 55 -4.54 10.60 -11.00
C HIS A 55 -3.54 10.12 -9.95
N GLU A 56 -2.33 10.69 -9.94
CA GLU A 56 -1.24 10.31 -9.00
C GLU A 56 -1.54 10.65 -7.54
N HIS A 57 -2.49 11.55 -7.29
CA HIS A 57 -2.92 11.94 -5.94
C HIS A 57 -3.98 11.01 -5.35
N SER A 58 -4.45 10.02 -6.12
CA SER A 58 -5.38 9.02 -5.62
C SER A 58 -4.65 7.99 -4.75
N PRO A 59 -5.35 7.31 -3.82
CA PRO A 59 -4.77 6.21 -3.06
C PRO A 59 -4.05 5.22 -3.97
N ALA A 60 -2.84 4.85 -3.58
CA ALA A 60 -1.95 4.07 -4.41
C ALA A 60 -1.23 3.00 -3.59
N GLU A 61 -0.92 1.89 -4.24
CA GLU A 61 -0.16 0.79 -3.66
C GLU A 61 1.05 0.46 -4.53
N ARG A 62 2.20 0.35 -3.88
CA ARG A 62 3.47 -0.02 -4.51
C ARG A 62 3.58 -1.54 -4.62
N VAL A 63 4.01 -1.98 -5.78
CA VAL A 63 4.15 -3.40 -6.12
C VAL A 63 5.62 -3.72 -6.21
N TYR A 64 6.06 -4.76 -5.52
CA TYR A 64 7.48 -5.06 -5.32
C TYR A 64 7.88 -6.40 -5.97
N PRO A 65 9.12 -6.53 -6.47
CA PRO A 65 9.55 -7.68 -7.26
C PRO A 65 9.61 -9.00 -6.48
N ARG A 66 9.66 -8.95 -5.14
CA ARG A 66 9.77 -10.15 -4.30
C ARG A 66 8.50 -11.01 -4.29
N HIS A 67 7.35 -10.46 -4.70
CA HIS A 67 6.08 -11.18 -4.67
C HIS A 67 5.71 -11.72 -6.06
N ARG A 68 5.83 -13.05 -6.23
CA ARG A 68 5.38 -13.76 -7.45
C ARG A 68 3.89 -13.57 -7.77
N CYS A 69 3.11 -13.19 -6.77
CA CYS A 69 1.73 -12.73 -6.87
C CYS A 69 1.50 -11.83 -5.64
N GLN A 70 1.37 -10.52 -5.84
CA GLN A 70 1.15 -9.58 -4.75
C GLN A 70 -0.35 -9.36 -4.56
N LEU A 71 -0.82 -9.58 -3.34
CA LEU A 71 -2.15 -9.16 -2.91
C LEU A 71 -2.15 -7.64 -2.70
N LEU A 72 -3.05 -6.97 -3.39
CA LEU A 72 -3.32 -5.56 -3.18
C LEU A 72 -4.19 -5.39 -1.95
N ARG A 73 -4.04 -4.27 -1.26
CA ARG A 73 -4.75 -3.93 -0.03
C ARG A 73 -5.79 -2.83 -0.30
N PRO A 74 -6.85 -2.78 0.50
CA PRO A 74 -7.74 -1.62 0.51
C PRO A 74 -6.95 -0.32 0.76
N PRO A 75 -7.32 0.80 0.13
CA PRO A 75 -8.53 0.99 -0.67
C PRO A 75 -8.34 0.74 -2.17
N VAL A 76 -7.20 0.18 -2.61
CA VAL A 76 -6.88 -0.03 -4.04
C VAL A 76 -7.43 -1.37 -4.54
N ALA A 77 -7.36 -2.42 -3.70
CA ALA A 77 -7.86 -3.75 -4.05
C ALA A 77 -9.35 -3.71 -4.40
N GLY A 78 -9.71 -4.26 -5.56
CA GLY A 78 -11.08 -4.30 -6.06
C GLY A 78 -11.60 -2.97 -6.64
N ASP A 79 -10.77 -1.92 -6.68
CA ASP A 79 -11.16 -0.60 -7.19
C ASP A 79 -9.99 0.10 -7.92
N ILE A 80 -9.31 -0.60 -8.82
CA ILE A 80 -8.13 -0.10 -9.53
C ILE A 80 -8.56 0.64 -10.80
N HIS A 81 -8.19 1.92 -10.92
CA HIS A 81 -8.54 2.74 -12.09
C HIS A 81 -7.33 3.15 -12.94
N SER A 82 -6.11 3.14 -12.38
CA SER A 82 -4.91 3.30 -13.19
C SER A 82 -3.73 2.51 -12.63
N ILE A 83 -2.77 2.21 -13.50
CA ILE A 83 -1.55 1.50 -13.14
C ILE A 83 -0.34 2.15 -13.83
N LYS A 84 0.76 2.31 -13.09
CA LYS A 84 2.07 2.72 -13.61
C LYS A 84 3.02 1.54 -13.51
N VAL A 85 3.34 0.93 -14.63
CA VAL A 85 4.27 -0.20 -14.72
C VAL A 85 5.68 0.35 -14.91
N LEU A 86 6.56 0.02 -13.96
CA LEU A 86 7.96 0.43 -13.94
C LEU A 86 8.88 -0.67 -14.50
N SER A 87 8.48 -1.95 -14.40
CA SER A 87 9.13 -3.10 -15.04
C SER A 87 8.70 -3.31 -16.50
N ASN A 88 8.98 -4.48 -17.08
CA ASN A 88 8.61 -4.80 -18.45
C ASN A 88 7.10 -5.00 -18.61
N TYR A 89 6.49 -5.81 -17.73
CA TYR A 89 5.10 -6.22 -17.90
C TYR A 89 4.45 -6.63 -16.57
N CYS A 90 3.19 -6.23 -16.36
CA CYS A 90 2.39 -6.67 -15.22
C CYS A 90 1.03 -7.21 -15.66
N ILE A 91 0.45 -8.09 -14.85
CA ILE A 91 -0.86 -8.69 -15.04
C ILE A 91 -1.68 -8.50 -13.76
N LEU A 92 -2.92 -8.03 -13.92
CA LEU A 92 -3.91 -7.96 -12.85
C LEU A 92 -4.78 -9.22 -12.86
N TYR A 93 -5.21 -9.67 -11.68
CA TYR A 93 -6.05 -10.86 -11.50
C TYR A 93 -7.20 -10.58 -10.54
N LEU A 94 -8.32 -11.27 -10.77
CA LEU A 94 -9.57 -11.10 -10.00
C LEU A 94 -9.56 -11.87 -8.67
N ASP A 95 -8.70 -12.87 -8.53
CA ASP A 95 -8.57 -13.70 -7.33
C ASP A 95 -7.30 -13.40 -6.54
N ASN A 96 -7.17 -14.03 -5.37
CA ASN A 96 -6.07 -13.82 -4.44
C ASN A 96 -4.80 -14.65 -4.76
N PHE A 97 -4.84 -15.50 -5.78
CA PHE A 97 -3.81 -16.50 -6.08
C PHE A 97 -3.26 -16.40 -7.52
N CYS A 98 -3.56 -15.31 -8.23
CA CYS A 98 -3.16 -15.07 -9.63
C CYS A 98 -3.58 -16.19 -10.61
N GLN A 99 -4.81 -16.71 -10.48
CA GLN A 99 -5.33 -17.78 -11.35
C GLN A 99 -6.26 -17.27 -12.46
N ARG A 100 -7.05 -16.24 -12.17
CA ARG A 100 -8.07 -15.63 -13.03
C ARG A 100 -7.59 -14.29 -13.54
N ARG A 101 -6.85 -14.34 -14.65
CA ARG A 101 -6.31 -13.16 -15.32
C ARG A 101 -7.41 -12.20 -15.74
N ALA A 102 -7.25 -10.92 -15.43
CA ALA A 102 -8.16 -9.85 -15.84
C ALA A 102 -7.61 -9.08 -17.04
N ALA A 103 -6.42 -8.46 -16.90
CA ALA A 103 -5.78 -7.65 -17.93
C ALA A 103 -4.26 -7.60 -17.72
N GLY A 104 -3.50 -7.22 -18.75
CA GLY A 104 -2.06 -7.04 -18.61
C GLY A 104 -1.55 -5.78 -19.32
N TYR A 105 -0.47 -5.24 -18.78
CA TYR A 105 0.02 -3.89 -19.03
C TYR A 105 1.54 -3.90 -19.20
N ARG A 106 2.02 -3.31 -20.28
CA ARG A 106 3.46 -3.10 -20.49
C ARG A 106 3.95 -1.89 -19.72
N ARG A 107 5.27 -1.70 -19.65
CA ARG A 107 5.90 -0.49 -19.11
C ARG A 107 5.19 0.79 -19.53
N GLY A 108 4.98 1.70 -18.58
CA GLY A 108 4.25 2.96 -18.79
C GLY A 108 3.00 3.07 -17.92
N ARG A 109 2.24 4.15 -18.13
CA ARG A 109 0.98 4.41 -17.42
C ARG A 109 -0.20 3.99 -18.27
N HIS A 110 -1.17 3.34 -17.64
CA HIS A 110 -2.38 2.85 -18.30
C HIS A 110 -3.61 3.11 -17.42
N GLU A 111 -4.72 3.39 -18.08
CA GLU A 111 -6.04 3.30 -17.44
C GLU A 111 -6.46 1.84 -17.35
N VAL A 112 -7.06 1.49 -16.21
CA VAL A 112 -7.66 0.17 -15.99
C VAL A 112 -9.16 0.31 -16.21
N ARG A 113 -9.72 -0.56 -17.07
CA ARG A 113 -11.13 -0.51 -17.48
C ARG A 113 -11.79 -1.89 -17.44
N GLY A 114 -13.11 -1.91 -17.40
CA GLY A 114 -13.91 -3.14 -17.41
C GLY A 114 -13.67 -4.00 -16.17
N VAL A 115 -13.70 -5.33 -16.33
CA VAL A 115 -13.56 -6.27 -15.20
C VAL A 115 -12.23 -6.14 -14.46
N ALA A 116 -11.19 -5.60 -15.11
CA ALA A 116 -9.87 -5.44 -14.50
C ALA A 116 -9.85 -4.41 -13.35
N THR A 117 -10.84 -3.53 -13.26
CA THR A 117 -10.93 -2.59 -12.12
C THR A 117 -11.18 -3.33 -10.80
N GLN A 118 -11.81 -4.51 -10.86
CA GLN A 118 -12.15 -5.34 -9.70
C GLN A 118 -10.99 -6.29 -9.30
N SER A 119 -9.76 -6.00 -9.71
CA SER A 119 -8.63 -6.89 -9.43
C SER A 119 -8.15 -6.77 -7.99
N HIS A 120 -7.78 -7.90 -7.40
CA HIS A 120 -7.28 -7.98 -6.02
C HIS A 120 -5.80 -8.33 -5.95
N THR A 121 -5.23 -8.88 -7.02
CA THR A 121 -3.81 -9.21 -7.07
C THR A 121 -3.15 -8.73 -8.35
N ILE A 122 -1.84 -8.59 -8.27
CA ILE A 122 -0.97 -8.20 -9.38
C ILE A 122 0.29 -9.07 -9.41
N LYS A 123 0.75 -9.39 -10.61
CA LYS A 123 2.03 -10.05 -10.85
C LYS A 123 2.82 -9.29 -11.92
N CYS A 124 4.08 -9.01 -11.65
CA CYS A 124 4.97 -8.32 -12.58
C CYS A 124 6.16 -9.20 -12.99
N PHE A 125 6.67 -8.93 -14.19
CA PHE A 125 7.76 -9.61 -14.88
C PHE A 125 8.73 -8.59 -15.48
#